data_AF-A0A355S6C6-F1
#
_entry.id   AF-A0A355S6C6-F1
#
_cell.length_a   1.000
_cell.length_b   1.000
_cell.length_c   1.000
_cell.angle_alpha   90.00
_cell.angle_beta   90.00
_cell.angle_gamma   90.00
#
_symmetry.space_group_name_H-M   'P 1'
#
loop_
_entity.id
_entity.type
_entity.pdbx_description
1 polymer ?
#
loop_
_entity_poly.entity_id
_entity_poly.type
_entity_poly.pdbx_seq_one_letter_code
_entity_poly.pdbx_strand_id
1 'polypeptide(L)'
;MGVPIQLRSAGSTGFLCRAPSFIGLLLIFLFSGAAGGEIATGSLAPGTKWETPYHLIEGSRPGPTVLVTGGLHGNEPAGSLAAEQILHWPILRGRLVVLPRANQPGLRKGTRHLPDVARQEADLNRNFPRTDGKNEASSLIGKEIWELAQKFKPDWLIDLHEGYHFHKIQSKSVGSTILVSQPVGPGTRSVVGGMLASVNSTVEDPDKHFVPLRGTANGSLTRAAAERLGANSLILETTTREQAISLRTRQHRLMLRSIFQDMGMLGEGAPSMTRTRGEASLRVALYDGQGAGESGPRNLQEVMKTIPRSLSWRIGPSDIIEGALSHFDVVIFPGGSGSKQAAALGIEGRKEVRRFVEKGGGFVGICAGAYLAAANYSWSLGICDYNTFCEAREIPGVGRKSMWYRGPSATVTIELTPVGQEILGYAGEPFKVRYHNGPIVSPAGMDEVPDYEVLAWFRSEVSRYETQKGTMVNTPAIVGGKFGKGRVLSISPHPESSRDLSLLVTRAIHWAAQLEPSK
;
A
#
# COMPACT_ATOMS: atom_id res chain seq x y z
N MET A 1 41.40 -81.19 -21.38
CA MET A 1 40.18 -81.98 -21.68
C MET A 1 39.01 -81.20 -21.09
N GLY A 2 37.93 -80.89 -21.80
CA GLY A 2 37.59 -81.20 -23.20
C GLY A 2 37.11 -79.98 -24.00
N VAL A 3 36.85 -80.20 -25.28
CA VAL A 3 36.27 -79.25 -26.25
C VAL A 3 35.23 -80.05 -27.05
N PRO A 4 34.06 -79.46 -27.34
CA PRO A 4 33.62 -79.42 -28.75
C PRO A 4 33.15 -78.01 -29.16
N ILE A 5 33.68 -77.44 -30.24
CA ILE A 5 33.18 -77.45 -31.65
C ILE A 5 32.40 -76.16 -32.02
N GLN A 6 33.21 -75.21 -32.50
CA GLN A 6 33.07 -74.32 -33.66
C GLN A 6 31.93 -74.60 -34.68
N LEU A 7 31.31 -73.53 -35.26
CA LEU A 7 31.35 -73.20 -36.72
C LEU A 7 30.38 -72.07 -37.18
N ARG A 8 30.95 -70.96 -37.68
CA ARG A 8 30.58 -70.10 -38.87
C ARG A 8 29.14 -69.52 -38.99
N SER A 9 28.84 -68.43 -39.72
CA SER A 9 29.52 -67.75 -40.85
C SER A 9 29.11 -66.27 -41.04
N ALA A 10 29.97 -65.46 -41.68
CA ALA A 10 29.70 -64.20 -42.42
C ALA A 10 29.04 -63.01 -41.64
N GLY A 11 29.41 -61.73 -41.81
CA GLY A 11 29.92 -60.99 -42.98
C GLY A 11 28.72 -60.46 -43.80
N SER A 12 28.53 -59.17 -44.09
CA SER A 12 29.25 -57.90 -43.80
C SER A 12 28.22 -56.79 -43.44
N THR A 13 28.40 -55.45 -43.44
CA THR A 13 29.45 -54.50 -43.86
C THR A 13 29.20 -53.15 -43.13
N GLY A 14 30.21 -52.28 -42.91
CA GLY A 14 29.96 -50.87 -42.56
C GLY A 14 31.03 -50.18 -41.70
N PHE A 15 31.81 -49.28 -42.30
CA PHE A 15 32.77 -48.42 -41.59
C PHE A 15 32.06 -47.38 -40.71
N LEU A 16 32.54 -47.17 -39.48
CA LEU A 16 32.41 -45.89 -38.78
C LEU A 16 33.81 -45.35 -38.41
N CYS A 17 34.09 -44.12 -38.83
CA CYS A 17 35.28 -43.39 -38.44
C CYS A 17 35.01 -42.59 -37.15
N ARG A 18 36.07 -42.26 -36.40
CA ARG A 18 36.00 -41.65 -35.07
C ARG A 18 35.46 -40.20 -35.08
N ALA A 19 34.74 -39.84 -34.01
CA ALA A 19 34.64 -38.49 -33.49
C ALA A 19 34.83 -38.51 -31.95
N PRO A 20 35.38 -37.47 -31.31
CA PRO A 20 35.89 -37.54 -29.94
C PRO A 20 34.81 -37.34 -28.86
N SER A 21 35.03 -37.96 -27.70
CA SER A 21 34.16 -37.85 -26.53
C SER A 21 34.29 -36.48 -25.85
N PHE A 22 33.27 -35.63 -25.98
CA PHE A 22 33.05 -34.52 -25.05
C PHE A 22 32.18 -34.97 -23.88
N ILE A 23 32.75 -34.97 -22.68
CA ILE A 23 31.98 -35.18 -21.44
C ILE A 23 31.22 -33.89 -21.16
N GLY A 24 29.95 -33.86 -21.58
CA GLY A 24 29.02 -32.79 -21.23
C GLY A 24 28.61 -32.90 -19.76
N LEU A 25 29.15 -32.03 -18.91
CA LEU A 25 28.75 -31.93 -17.51
C LEU A 25 27.30 -31.42 -17.43
N LEU A 26 26.34 -32.33 -17.21
CA LEU A 26 24.93 -31.97 -17.06
C LEU A 26 24.71 -31.28 -15.71
N LEU A 27 24.90 -29.96 -15.69
CA LEU A 27 24.49 -29.09 -14.59
C LEU A 27 22.97 -29.08 -14.49
N ILE A 28 22.43 -30.03 -13.70
CA ILE A 28 21.05 -30.00 -13.25
C ILE A 28 20.91 -28.83 -12.28
N PHE A 29 20.57 -27.66 -12.82
CA PHE A 29 20.09 -26.54 -12.03
C PHE A 29 18.76 -26.96 -11.40
N LEU A 30 18.81 -27.35 -10.13
CA LEU A 30 17.66 -27.36 -9.24
C LEU A 30 17.17 -25.92 -9.09
N PHE A 31 16.30 -25.49 -10.01
CA PHE A 31 15.55 -24.25 -9.88
C PHE A 31 14.63 -24.36 -8.66
N SER A 32 15.13 -23.97 -7.49
CA SER A 32 14.31 -23.38 -6.42
C SER A 32 13.82 -22.01 -6.90
N GLY A 33 13.00 -22.03 -7.96
CA GLY A 33 12.53 -20.82 -8.63
C GLY A 33 11.65 -20.01 -7.68
N ALA A 34 12.06 -18.77 -7.40
CA ALA A 34 11.18 -17.79 -6.80
C ALA A 34 9.94 -17.65 -7.71
N ALA A 35 8.75 -17.99 -7.20
CA ALA A 35 7.55 -18.01 -8.01
C ALA A 35 7.16 -16.59 -8.45
N GLY A 36 7.15 -16.35 -9.76
CA GLY A 36 6.89 -15.07 -10.40
C GLY A 36 8.13 -14.53 -11.11
N GLY A 37 8.07 -14.41 -12.44
CA GLY A 37 9.21 -14.03 -13.28
C GLY A 37 9.80 -12.64 -13.00
N GLU A 38 10.94 -12.36 -13.63
CA GLU A 38 11.63 -11.06 -13.50
C GLU A 38 10.73 -9.89 -13.93
N ILE A 39 10.91 -8.74 -13.27
CA ILE A 39 10.21 -7.51 -13.62
C ILE A 39 11.07 -6.73 -14.60
N ALA A 40 10.80 -6.88 -15.90
CA ALA A 40 11.40 -6.00 -16.91
C ALA A 40 10.67 -4.65 -16.91
N THR A 41 11.40 -3.55 -17.10
CA THR A 41 10.87 -2.18 -17.06
C THR A 41 11.23 -1.44 -18.34
N GLY A 42 10.25 -0.77 -18.94
CA GLY A 42 10.44 0.19 -20.03
C GLY A 42 9.91 1.56 -19.64
N SER A 43 10.21 2.58 -20.43
CA SER A 43 9.72 3.95 -20.23
C SER A 43 8.81 4.37 -21.40
N LEU A 44 7.75 5.13 -21.09
CA LEU A 44 6.91 5.85 -22.06
C LEU A 44 7.29 7.33 -22.04
N ALA A 45 7.28 7.98 -23.20
CA ALA A 45 7.63 9.40 -23.38
C ALA A 45 8.96 9.83 -22.72
N PRO A 46 10.07 9.07 -22.91
CA PRO A 46 11.33 9.29 -22.20
C PRO A 46 11.93 10.68 -22.46
N GLY A 47 12.53 11.28 -21.43
CA GLY A 47 13.09 12.64 -21.49
C GLY A 47 12.07 13.77 -21.51
N THR A 48 10.77 13.48 -21.37
CA THR A 48 9.70 14.49 -21.36
C THR A 48 9.06 14.66 -19.98
N LYS A 49 8.29 15.73 -19.75
CA LYS A 49 7.52 15.92 -18.50
C LYS A 49 6.50 14.80 -18.23
N TRP A 50 6.18 13.99 -19.24
CA TRP A 50 5.23 12.88 -19.20
C TRP A 50 5.90 11.53 -18.91
N GLU A 51 7.23 11.49 -18.81
CA GLU A 51 7.97 10.24 -18.68
C GLU A 51 7.42 9.37 -17.56
N THR A 52 7.11 8.11 -17.88
CA THR A 52 6.59 7.16 -16.89
C THR A 52 6.96 5.72 -17.21
N PRO A 53 7.35 4.91 -16.21
CA PRO A 53 7.67 3.51 -16.43
C PRO A 53 6.41 2.69 -16.69
N TYR A 54 6.56 1.67 -17.53
CA TYR A 54 5.70 0.50 -17.58
C TYR A 54 6.53 -0.75 -17.25
N HIS A 55 5.87 -1.76 -16.72
CA HIS A 55 6.52 -2.98 -16.24
C HIS A 55 5.92 -4.21 -16.90
N LEU A 56 6.73 -5.27 -16.97
CA LEU A 56 6.45 -6.54 -17.62
C LEU A 56 6.80 -7.66 -16.64
N ILE A 57 5.86 -8.56 -16.40
CA ILE A 57 6.10 -9.81 -15.65
C ILE A 57 5.66 -10.97 -16.53
N GLU A 58 6.58 -11.87 -16.84
CA GLU A 58 6.29 -13.12 -17.54
C GLU A 58 6.03 -14.24 -16.54
N GLY A 59 4.93 -14.98 -16.73
CA GLY A 59 4.67 -16.21 -16.01
C GLY A 59 5.47 -17.39 -16.58
N SER A 60 5.75 -18.39 -15.74
CA SER A 60 6.49 -19.60 -16.14
C SER A 60 5.78 -20.49 -17.17
N ARG A 61 4.52 -20.18 -17.51
CA ARG A 61 3.66 -20.96 -18.43
C ARG A 61 2.97 -20.03 -19.43
N PRO A 62 2.77 -20.43 -20.70
CA PRO A 62 1.99 -19.66 -21.66
C PRO A 62 0.54 -19.39 -21.19
N GLY A 63 0.01 -18.23 -21.57
CA GLY A 63 -1.33 -17.77 -21.18
C GLY A 63 -1.63 -16.36 -21.67
N PRO A 64 -2.70 -15.72 -21.15
CA PRO A 64 -3.17 -14.43 -21.64
C PRO A 64 -2.20 -13.30 -21.31
N THR A 65 -2.23 -12.25 -22.13
CA THR A 65 -1.60 -10.96 -21.84
C THR A 65 -2.63 -10.00 -21.24
N VAL A 66 -2.40 -9.55 -20.01
CA VAL A 66 -3.23 -8.56 -19.31
C VAL A 66 -2.46 -7.24 -19.24
N LEU A 67 -3.08 -6.15 -19.69
CA LEU A 67 -2.59 -4.78 -19.51
C LEU A 67 -3.41 -4.09 -18.42
N VAL A 68 -2.74 -3.69 -17.34
CA VAL A 68 -3.35 -2.96 -16.21
C VAL A 68 -2.86 -1.51 -16.21
N THR A 69 -3.78 -0.55 -16.23
CA THR A 69 -3.46 0.88 -16.18
C THR A 69 -4.00 1.55 -14.92
N GLY A 70 -3.20 2.43 -14.32
CA GLY A 70 -3.57 3.22 -13.15
C GLY A 70 -3.25 4.70 -13.31
N GLY A 71 -4.10 5.55 -12.74
CA GLY A 71 -3.87 7.00 -12.70
C GLY A 71 -3.91 7.68 -14.07
N LEU A 72 -4.84 7.30 -14.95
CA LEU A 72 -5.17 8.10 -16.14
C LEU A 72 -5.71 9.48 -15.73
N HIS A 73 -6.52 9.53 -14.67
CA HIS A 73 -6.86 10.75 -13.96
C HIS A 73 -5.95 10.91 -12.72
N GLY A 74 -5.34 12.08 -12.56
CA GLY A 74 -4.39 12.33 -11.48
C GLY A 74 -5.00 12.57 -10.10
N ASN A 75 -6.32 12.77 -10.01
CA ASN A 75 -7.05 12.88 -8.74
C ASN A 75 -7.65 11.55 -8.26
N GLU A 76 -7.31 10.44 -8.93
CA GLU A 76 -7.84 9.08 -8.69
C GLU A 76 -6.68 8.14 -8.26
N PRO A 77 -6.03 8.41 -7.11
CA PRO A 77 -4.76 7.77 -6.74
C PRO A 77 -4.88 6.29 -6.33
N ALA A 78 -6.06 5.78 -5.95
CA ALA A 78 -6.15 4.40 -5.46
C ALA A 78 -5.85 3.35 -6.55
N GLY A 79 -6.26 3.61 -7.79
CA GLY A 79 -5.93 2.75 -8.92
C GLY A 79 -4.43 2.74 -9.24
N SER A 80 -3.78 3.90 -9.13
CA SER A 80 -2.33 4.02 -9.27
C SER A 80 -1.56 3.22 -8.22
N LEU A 81 -1.92 3.39 -6.94
CA LEU A 81 -1.31 2.64 -5.82
C LEU A 81 -1.59 1.12 -5.92
N ALA A 82 -2.75 0.72 -6.44
CA ALA A 82 -3.09 -0.69 -6.62
C ALA A 82 -2.21 -1.32 -7.69
N ALA A 83 -2.02 -0.63 -8.82
CA ALA A 83 -1.12 -1.07 -9.88
C ALA A 83 0.35 -1.20 -9.39
N GLU A 84 0.85 -0.27 -8.58
CA GLU A 84 2.18 -0.37 -7.95
C GLU A 84 2.34 -1.59 -7.02
N GLN A 85 1.25 -2.07 -6.42
CA GLN A 85 1.26 -3.25 -5.55
C GLN A 85 1.12 -4.56 -6.35
N ILE A 86 0.25 -4.55 -7.37
CA ILE A 86 -0.02 -5.66 -8.30
C ILE A 86 1.21 -6.04 -9.12
N LEU A 87 2.08 -5.07 -9.43
CA LEU A 87 3.40 -5.25 -10.02
C LEU A 87 4.25 -6.36 -9.37
N HIS A 88 4.06 -6.63 -8.08
CA HIS A 88 4.87 -7.58 -7.33
C HIS A 88 4.25 -8.97 -7.19
N TRP A 89 3.04 -9.18 -7.73
CA TRP A 89 2.32 -10.45 -7.64
C TRP A 89 3.02 -11.61 -8.38
N PRO A 90 3.01 -12.84 -7.83
CA PRO A 90 3.71 -14.00 -8.38
C PRO A 90 2.95 -14.57 -9.60
N ILE A 91 3.09 -13.92 -10.76
CA ILE A 91 2.46 -14.37 -12.00
C ILE A 91 3.02 -15.74 -12.42
N LEU A 92 2.12 -16.73 -12.51
CA LEU A 92 2.43 -18.15 -12.79
C LEU A 92 2.14 -18.55 -14.24
N ARG A 93 1.40 -17.73 -14.98
CA ARG A 93 0.88 -18.02 -16.32
C ARG A 93 0.63 -16.72 -17.07
N GLY A 94 0.90 -16.71 -18.38
CA GLY A 94 0.68 -15.56 -19.23
C GLY A 94 1.61 -14.39 -18.93
N ARG A 95 1.22 -13.20 -19.37
CA ARG A 95 1.99 -11.95 -19.24
C ARG A 95 1.16 -10.90 -18.52
N LEU A 96 1.77 -10.22 -17.56
CA LEU A 96 1.22 -8.99 -16.98
C LEU A 96 2.04 -7.79 -17.46
N VAL A 97 1.36 -6.81 -18.06
CA VAL A 97 1.89 -5.48 -18.37
C VAL A 97 1.23 -4.48 -17.40
N VAL A 98 2.01 -3.67 -16.69
CA VAL A 98 1.51 -2.69 -15.72
C VAL A 98 2.00 -1.29 -16.06
N LEU A 99 1.08 -0.34 -16.22
CA LEU A 99 1.36 1.09 -16.28
C LEU A 99 0.76 1.76 -15.02
N PRO A 100 1.51 1.90 -13.92
CA PRO A 100 0.95 2.33 -12.65
C PRO A 100 0.65 3.83 -12.56
N ARG A 101 1.26 4.66 -13.41
CA ARG A 101 1.18 6.14 -13.32
C ARG A 101 1.02 6.81 -14.69
N ALA A 102 -0.06 6.51 -15.40
CA ALA A 102 -0.29 7.02 -16.76
C ALA A 102 -0.20 8.57 -16.88
N ASN A 103 -0.81 9.31 -15.95
CA ASN A 103 -0.71 10.77 -15.88
C ASN A 103 0.14 11.20 -14.67
N GLN A 104 1.46 10.99 -14.74
CA GLN A 104 2.38 11.37 -13.66
C GLN A 104 2.29 12.86 -13.22
N PRO A 105 2.25 13.85 -14.13
CA PRO A 105 2.09 15.25 -13.73
C PRO A 105 0.76 15.54 -13.03
N GLY A 106 -0.34 14.92 -13.49
CA GLY A 106 -1.64 15.03 -12.85
C GLY A 106 -1.65 14.40 -11.45
N LEU A 107 -1.06 13.21 -11.29
CA LEU A 107 -0.89 12.54 -9.99
C LEU A 107 -0.08 13.40 -9.00
N ARG A 108 0.99 14.06 -9.47
CA ARG A 108 1.78 15.01 -8.65
C ARG A 108 0.99 16.25 -8.25
N LYS A 109 0.13 16.78 -9.13
CA LYS A 109 -0.72 17.96 -8.87
C LYS A 109 -2.06 17.63 -8.19
N GLY A 110 -2.44 16.35 -8.07
CA GLY A 110 -3.74 15.91 -7.59
C GLY A 110 -4.91 16.28 -8.52
N THR A 111 -4.66 16.46 -9.82
CA THR A 111 -5.62 16.97 -10.81
C THR A 111 -6.11 15.88 -11.74
N ARG A 112 -7.42 15.86 -12.06
CA ARG A 112 -7.99 14.93 -13.06
C ARG A 112 -7.25 14.96 -14.39
N HIS A 113 -6.99 16.17 -14.88
CA HIS A 113 -6.51 16.40 -16.22
C HIS A 113 -4.98 16.30 -16.34
N LEU A 114 -4.50 16.09 -17.57
CA LEU A 114 -3.16 16.45 -18.00
C LEU A 114 -2.96 17.94 -17.73
N PRO A 115 -1.96 18.36 -16.94
CA PRO A 115 -1.70 19.76 -16.69
C PRO A 115 -0.89 20.40 -17.83
N ASP A 116 -1.17 21.68 -18.07
CA ASP A 116 -0.40 22.51 -19.00
C ASP A 116 -0.38 21.91 -20.42
N VAL A 117 -1.59 21.59 -20.93
CA VAL A 117 -1.93 21.17 -22.31
C VAL A 117 -3.23 21.86 -22.77
N ALA A 118 -3.58 21.74 -24.05
CA ALA A 118 -4.82 22.30 -24.58
C ALA A 118 -6.08 21.61 -24.02
N ARG A 119 -7.19 22.37 -23.90
CA ARG A 119 -8.42 21.90 -23.23
C ARG A 119 -9.00 20.61 -23.80
N GLN A 120 -8.88 20.40 -25.11
CA GLN A 120 -9.35 19.20 -25.81
C GLN A 120 -8.51 17.94 -25.51
N GLU A 121 -7.26 18.10 -25.07
CA GLU A 121 -6.38 17.00 -24.64
C GLU A 121 -6.40 16.78 -23.13
N ALA A 122 -6.90 17.74 -22.35
CA ALA A 122 -6.82 17.76 -20.90
C ALA A 122 -7.35 16.47 -20.20
N ASP A 123 -8.47 15.89 -20.65
CA ASP A 123 -8.93 14.58 -20.17
C ASP A 123 -8.25 13.45 -20.95
N LEU A 124 -7.18 12.86 -20.38
CA LEU A 124 -6.44 11.75 -20.98
C LEU A 124 -7.36 10.60 -21.39
N ASN A 125 -8.41 10.29 -20.63
CA ASN A 125 -9.36 9.23 -20.98
C ASN A 125 -10.41 9.68 -22.03
N ARG A 126 -10.13 10.75 -22.78
CA ARG A 126 -10.79 11.17 -24.03
C ARG A 126 -9.81 11.29 -25.21
N ASN A 127 -8.53 11.01 -25.00
CA ASN A 127 -7.47 11.20 -25.99
C ASN A 127 -7.25 9.99 -26.92
N PHE A 128 -7.76 8.81 -26.57
CA PHE A 128 -7.53 7.58 -27.34
C PHE A 128 -8.37 7.59 -28.63
N PRO A 129 -8.11 6.66 -29.59
CA PRO A 129 -8.90 6.58 -30.81
C PRO A 129 -10.40 6.61 -30.53
N ARG A 130 -11.18 7.16 -31.47
CA ARG A 130 -12.66 7.23 -31.43
C ARG A 130 -13.26 6.22 -32.41
N THR A 131 -14.53 5.81 -32.22
CA THR A 131 -15.21 4.83 -33.09
C THR A 131 -15.07 5.16 -34.57
N ASP A 132 -15.41 6.40 -34.94
CA ASP A 132 -15.40 6.89 -36.34
C ASP A 132 -14.15 7.74 -36.66
N GLY A 133 -13.17 7.73 -35.75
CA GLY A 133 -11.92 8.49 -35.89
C GLY A 133 -10.77 7.63 -36.44
N LYS A 134 -9.64 8.29 -36.73
CA LYS A 134 -8.37 7.60 -36.98
C LYS A 134 -7.98 6.69 -35.82
N ASN A 135 -7.18 5.65 -36.09
CA ASN A 135 -6.62 4.76 -35.07
C ASN A 135 -5.39 5.38 -34.36
N GLU A 136 -5.50 6.65 -33.99
CA GLU A 136 -4.45 7.47 -33.39
C GLU A 136 -4.97 8.12 -32.09
N ALA A 137 -4.10 8.32 -31.11
CA ALA A 137 -4.41 9.11 -29.92
C ALA A 137 -3.95 10.58 -30.11
N SER A 138 -4.55 11.52 -29.38
CA SER A 138 -4.33 12.96 -29.60
C SER A 138 -3.07 13.52 -28.91
N SER A 139 -2.91 13.34 -27.60
CA SER A 139 -1.72 13.84 -26.86
C SER A 139 -0.53 12.90 -26.95
N LEU A 140 0.67 13.43 -26.65
CA LEU A 140 1.92 12.67 -26.63
C LEU A 140 1.82 11.40 -25.76
N ILE A 141 1.45 11.54 -24.48
CA ILE A 141 1.34 10.40 -23.57
C ILE A 141 0.18 9.46 -23.95
N GLY A 142 -0.90 9.99 -24.54
CA GLY A 142 -1.97 9.16 -25.11
C GLY A 142 -1.48 8.26 -26.24
N LYS A 143 -0.60 8.76 -27.12
CA LYS A 143 0.02 7.98 -28.21
C LYS A 143 0.91 6.87 -27.67
N GLU A 144 1.79 7.19 -26.74
CA GLU A 144 2.70 6.24 -26.10
C GLU A 144 1.95 5.09 -25.41
N ILE A 145 0.86 5.41 -24.69
CA ILE A 145 -0.01 4.39 -24.05
C ILE A 145 -0.76 3.56 -25.10
N TRP A 146 -1.19 4.17 -26.20
CA TRP A 146 -1.85 3.47 -27.28
C TRP A 146 -0.90 2.55 -28.07
N GLU A 147 0.33 2.99 -28.31
CA GLU A 147 1.40 2.20 -28.90
C GLU A 147 1.82 1.04 -27.98
N LEU A 148 1.84 1.25 -26.66
CA LEU A 148 2.03 0.17 -25.68
C LEU A 148 0.93 -0.90 -25.81
N ALA A 149 -0.34 -0.50 -25.89
CA ALA A 149 -1.46 -1.43 -26.07
C ALA A 149 -1.39 -2.17 -27.42
N GLN A 150 -1.06 -1.46 -28.52
CA GLN A 150 -0.89 -2.07 -29.85
C GLN A 150 0.32 -3.02 -29.93
N LYS A 151 1.41 -2.72 -29.21
CA LYS A 151 2.61 -3.56 -29.12
C LYS A 151 2.32 -4.89 -28.41
N PHE A 152 1.60 -4.84 -27.29
CA PHE A 152 1.35 -6.03 -26.46
C PHE A 152 0.06 -6.79 -26.79
N LYS A 153 -0.86 -6.19 -27.54
CA LYS A 153 -2.14 -6.80 -28.00
C LYS A 153 -2.84 -7.60 -26.88
N PRO A 154 -3.20 -6.94 -25.76
CA PRO A 154 -3.68 -7.65 -24.58
C PRO A 154 -5.02 -8.36 -24.83
N ASP A 155 -5.17 -9.57 -24.30
CA ASP A 155 -6.46 -10.26 -24.20
C ASP A 155 -7.41 -9.52 -23.24
N TRP A 156 -6.85 -8.81 -22.27
CA TRP A 156 -7.55 -8.02 -21.26
C TRP A 156 -6.90 -6.65 -21.04
N LEU A 157 -7.66 -5.56 -21.15
CA LEU A 157 -7.24 -4.23 -20.72
C LEU A 157 -8.10 -3.77 -19.54
N ILE A 158 -7.48 -3.61 -18.37
CA ILE A 158 -8.17 -3.25 -17.13
C ILE A 158 -7.64 -1.92 -16.62
N ASP A 159 -8.53 -0.92 -16.56
CA ASP A 159 -8.19 0.45 -16.22
C ASP A 159 -8.78 0.83 -14.85
N LEU A 160 -7.98 1.38 -13.96
CA LEU A 160 -8.31 1.57 -12.54
C LEU A 160 -8.62 3.05 -12.24
N HIS A 161 -9.91 3.34 -12.00
CA HIS A 161 -10.50 4.68 -11.82
C HIS A 161 -11.23 4.80 -10.48
N GLU A 162 -11.62 6.03 -10.13
CA GLU A 162 -12.41 6.28 -8.93
C GLU A 162 -13.58 7.25 -9.14
N GLY A 163 -14.79 6.79 -8.83
CA GLY A 163 -15.99 7.62 -8.79
C GLY A 163 -16.17 8.31 -7.43
N TYR A 164 -16.81 9.49 -7.43
CA TYR A 164 -17.04 10.22 -6.18
C TYR A 164 -18.00 9.50 -5.21
N HIS A 165 -19.09 8.94 -5.71
CA HIS A 165 -20.19 8.38 -4.91
C HIS A 165 -20.52 6.95 -5.31
N PHE A 166 -21.11 6.19 -4.39
CA PHE A 166 -21.70 4.89 -4.66
C PHE A 166 -22.83 5.01 -5.70
N HIS A 167 -22.71 4.29 -6.81
CA HIS A 167 -23.66 4.33 -7.94
C HIS A 167 -25.08 3.92 -7.52
N LYS A 168 -25.22 2.87 -6.71
CA LYS A 168 -26.52 2.41 -6.19
C LYS A 168 -27.30 3.49 -5.43
N ILE A 169 -26.60 4.40 -4.72
CA ILE A 169 -27.21 5.51 -3.98
C ILE A 169 -27.34 6.78 -4.85
N GLN A 170 -26.40 6.99 -5.79
CA GLN A 170 -26.39 8.14 -6.69
C GLN A 170 -25.97 7.70 -8.10
N SER A 171 -26.96 7.38 -8.92
CA SER A 171 -26.76 6.79 -10.26
C SER A 171 -25.99 7.67 -11.25
N LYS A 172 -25.87 8.98 -10.99
CA LYS A 172 -25.01 9.90 -11.76
C LYS A 172 -23.52 9.74 -11.45
N SER A 173 -23.15 9.00 -10.41
CA SER A 173 -21.76 8.65 -10.11
C SER A 173 -21.46 7.23 -10.55
N VAL A 174 -20.21 6.96 -10.90
CA VAL A 174 -19.73 5.65 -11.35
C VAL A 174 -19.04 4.85 -10.24
N GLY A 175 -18.89 5.40 -9.03
CA GLY A 175 -18.18 4.75 -7.94
C GLY A 175 -18.86 3.47 -7.48
N SER A 176 -18.07 2.47 -7.12
CA SER A 176 -18.51 1.11 -6.86
C SER A 176 -19.18 0.49 -8.10
N THR A 177 -18.47 0.46 -9.23
CA THR A 177 -18.93 -0.24 -10.44
C THR A 177 -17.80 -0.92 -11.22
N ILE A 178 -18.20 -1.82 -12.12
CA ILE A 178 -17.34 -2.39 -13.17
C ILE A 178 -17.97 -2.04 -14.52
N LEU A 179 -17.37 -1.13 -15.29
CA LEU A 179 -17.85 -0.78 -16.63
C LEU A 179 -17.25 -1.74 -17.65
N VAL A 180 -18.12 -2.43 -18.39
CA VAL A 180 -17.74 -3.37 -19.46
C VAL A 180 -17.82 -2.68 -20.82
N SER A 181 -16.67 -2.52 -21.48
CA SER A 181 -16.59 -1.94 -22.83
C SER A 181 -17.32 -2.81 -23.86
N GLN A 182 -17.69 -2.20 -24.99
CA GLN A 182 -18.27 -2.91 -26.13
C GLN A 182 -17.24 -3.00 -27.27
N PRO A 183 -17.25 -4.07 -28.09
CA PRO A 183 -18.05 -5.29 -27.94
C PRO A 183 -17.62 -6.12 -26.72
N VAL A 184 -18.56 -6.85 -26.10
CA VAL A 184 -18.24 -7.77 -24.99
C VAL A 184 -17.71 -9.09 -25.55
N GLY A 185 -16.45 -9.43 -25.27
CA GLY A 185 -15.89 -10.73 -25.65
C GLY A 185 -16.41 -11.90 -24.80
N PRO A 186 -16.25 -13.16 -25.27
CA PRO A 186 -16.69 -14.36 -24.57
C PRO A 186 -16.13 -14.46 -23.14
N GLY A 187 -16.86 -15.12 -22.24
CA GLY A 187 -16.45 -15.30 -20.84
C GLY A 187 -16.54 -14.06 -19.94
N THR A 188 -16.45 -12.83 -20.49
CA THR A 188 -16.39 -11.57 -19.73
C THR A 188 -17.48 -11.42 -18.66
N ARG A 189 -18.71 -11.88 -18.92
CA ARG A 189 -19.80 -11.81 -17.93
C ARG A 189 -19.55 -12.68 -16.69
N SER A 190 -18.94 -13.85 -16.86
CA SER A 190 -18.64 -14.77 -15.76
C SER A 190 -17.51 -14.19 -14.90
N VAL A 191 -16.45 -13.71 -15.55
CA VAL A 191 -15.33 -13.00 -14.93
C VAL A 191 -15.81 -11.81 -14.09
N VAL A 192 -16.62 -10.91 -14.67
CA VAL A 192 -17.17 -9.76 -13.95
C VAL A 192 -18.04 -10.20 -12.77
N GLY A 193 -18.80 -11.30 -12.90
CA GLY A 193 -19.54 -11.90 -11.78
C GLY A 193 -18.64 -12.33 -10.62
N GLY A 194 -17.51 -13.00 -10.91
CA GLY A 194 -16.50 -13.38 -9.92
C GLY A 194 -15.86 -12.16 -9.23
N MET A 195 -15.48 -11.14 -10.01
CA MET A 195 -14.91 -9.89 -9.48
C MET A 195 -15.87 -9.18 -8.53
N LEU A 196 -17.15 -9.08 -8.91
CA LEU A 196 -18.21 -8.49 -8.09
C LEU A 196 -18.45 -9.29 -6.80
N ALA A 197 -18.53 -10.62 -6.89
CA ALA A 197 -18.67 -11.47 -5.72
C ALA A 197 -17.49 -11.31 -4.75
N SER A 198 -16.26 -11.27 -5.28
CA SER A 198 -15.04 -11.08 -4.49
C SER A 198 -15.04 -9.76 -3.72
N VAL A 199 -15.31 -8.63 -4.40
CA VAL A 199 -15.29 -7.31 -3.73
C VAL A 199 -16.49 -7.10 -2.80
N ASN A 200 -17.70 -7.52 -3.19
CA ASN A 200 -18.91 -7.33 -2.39
C ASN A 200 -18.93 -8.21 -1.14
N SER A 201 -18.19 -9.33 -1.10
CA SER A 201 -17.97 -10.11 0.13
C SER A 201 -17.32 -9.29 1.26
N THR A 202 -16.71 -8.15 0.94
CA THR A 202 -16.07 -7.23 1.90
C THR A 202 -16.86 -5.94 2.16
N VAL A 203 -18.07 -5.82 1.62
CA VAL A 203 -18.92 -4.62 1.76
C VAL A 203 -20.20 -5.00 2.52
N GLU A 204 -20.26 -4.59 3.79
CA GLU A 204 -21.38 -4.91 4.70
C GLU A 204 -22.71 -4.26 4.25
N ASP A 205 -22.66 -3.02 3.78
CA ASP A 205 -23.82 -2.24 3.34
C ASP A 205 -24.21 -2.60 1.89
N PRO A 206 -25.38 -3.23 1.65
CA PRO A 206 -25.80 -3.62 0.30
C PRO A 206 -25.93 -2.45 -0.65
N ASP A 207 -26.23 -1.23 -0.19
CA ASP A 207 -26.36 -0.04 -1.04
C ASP A 207 -25.01 0.58 -1.41
N LYS A 208 -23.92 0.07 -0.85
CA LYS A 208 -22.54 0.37 -1.24
C LYS A 208 -21.90 -0.74 -2.09
N HIS A 209 -22.65 -1.79 -2.44
CA HIS A 209 -22.18 -2.88 -3.30
C HIS A 209 -21.81 -2.40 -4.71
N PHE A 210 -20.76 -3.00 -5.24
CA PHE A 210 -20.33 -2.86 -6.63
C PHE A 210 -21.37 -3.49 -7.56
N VAL A 211 -21.63 -2.84 -8.69
CA VAL A 211 -22.57 -3.32 -9.73
C VAL A 211 -21.95 -3.21 -11.14
N PRO A 212 -22.35 -4.07 -12.10
CA PRO A 212 -21.85 -3.98 -13.47
C PRO A 212 -22.57 -2.88 -14.25
N LEU A 213 -21.81 -2.09 -15.01
CA LEU A 213 -22.31 -1.13 -16.00
C LEU A 213 -21.84 -1.51 -17.41
N ARG A 214 -22.51 -0.99 -18.43
CA ARG A 214 -22.20 -1.27 -19.85
C ARG A 214 -21.79 -0.02 -20.60
N GLY A 215 -20.77 -0.16 -21.44
CA GLY A 215 -20.22 0.91 -22.26
C GLY A 215 -19.21 1.77 -21.51
N THR A 216 -18.29 2.36 -22.27
CA THR A 216 -17.22 3.24 -21.81
C THR A 216 -17.12 4.42 -22.79
N ALA A 217 -16.61 5.56 -22.34
CA ALA A 217 -16.73 6.83 -23.08
C ALA A 217 -16.01 6.80 -24.45
N ASN A 218 -16.56 7.45 -25.48
CA ASN A 218 -15.88 7.62 -26.77
C ASN A 218 -14.57 8.41 -26.57
N GLY A 219 -13.45 7.87 -27.06
CA GLY A 219 -12.09 8.36 -26.79
C GLY A 219 -11.44 7.81 -25.50
N SER A 220 -12.05 6.87 -24.78
CA SER A 220 -11.42 6.17 -23.65
C SER A 220 -10.54 4.99 -24.08
N LEU A 221 -9.54 4.66 -23.26
CA LEU A 221 -8.56 3.60 -23.53
C LEU A 221 -9.22 2.22 -23.67
N THR A 222 -10.07 1.86 -22.71
CA THR A 222 -10.76 0.56 -22.66
C THR A 222 -11.69 0.37 -23.85
N ARG A 223 -12.45 1.40 -24.23
CA ARG A 223 -13.27 1.38 -25.44
C ARG A 223 -12.42 1.23 -26.71
N ALA A 224 -11.31 1.97 -26.82
CA ALA A 224 -10.42 1.88 -27.97
C ALA A 224 -9.80 0.48 -28.10
N ALA A 225 -9.36 -0.13 -26.99
CA ALA A 225 -8.81 -1.48 -26.99
C ALA A 225 -9.85 -2.55 -27.35
N ALA A 226 -11.09 -2.43 -26.84
CA ALA A 226 -12.18 -3.34 -27.22
C ALA A 226 -12.51 -3.26 -28.73
N GLU A 227 -12.69 -2.06 -29.28
CA GLU A 227 -13.09 -1.88 -30.69
C GLU A 227 -11.95 -2.06 -31.70
N ARG A 228 -10.70 -1.71 -31.35
CA ARG A 228 -9.56 -1.71 -32.29
C ARG A 228 -8.60 -2.89 -32.13
N LEU A 229 -8.52 -3.48 -30.92
CA LEU A 229 -7.62 -4.59 -30.62
C LEU A 229 -8.37 -5.90 -30.29
N GLY A 230 -9.68 -5.85 -30.07
CA GLY A 230 -10.49 -7.01 -29.66
C GLY A 230 -10.32 -7.41 -28.19
N ALA A 231 -9.69 -6.56 -27.37
CA ALA A 231 -9.39 -6.84 -25.98
C ALA A 231 -10.64 -6.81 -25.07
N ASN A 232 -10.78 -7.78 -24.17
CA ASN A 232 -11.81 -7.72 -23.12
C ASN A 232 -11.47 -6.56 -22.18
N SER A 233 -12.25 -5.47 -22.24
CA SER A 233 -11.81 -4.19 -21.65
C SER A 233 -12.76 -3.69 -20.56
N LEU A 234 -12.20 -3.46 -19.36
CA LEU A 234 -12.93 -3.07 -18.15
C LEU A 234 -12.41 -1.75 -17.57
N ILE A 235 -13.30 -0.89 -17.08
CA ILE A 235 -12.96 0.13 -16.09
C ILE A 235 -13.45 -0.35 -14.72
N LEU A 236 -12.59 -0.33 -13.71
CA LEU A 236 -12.96 -0.61 -12.33
C LEU A 236 -13.03 0.71 -11.55
N GLU A 237 -14.17 0.99 -10.94
CA GLU A 237 -14.45 2.26 -10.26
C GLU A 237 -14.63 2.03 -8.76
N THR A 238 -13.66 2.43 -7.94
CA THR A 238 -13.83 2.49 -6.47
C THR A 238 -14.49 3.80 -6.06
N THR A 239 -14.99 3.92 -4.82
CA THR A 239 -15.74 5.11 -4.37
C THR A 239 -14.89 5.98 -3.45
N THR A 240 -14.64 7.25 -3.79
CA THR A 240 -13.82 8.16 -2.97
C THR A 240 -14.51 8.65 -1.69
N ARG A 241 -15.84 8.85 -1.73
CA ARG A 241 -16.64 9.27 -0.58
C ARG A 241 -16.63 8.21 0.53
N GLU A 242 -16.39 8.67 1.76
CA GLU A 242 -16.44 7.86 3.00
C GLU A 242 -15.43 6.69 3.09
N GLN A 243 -14.49 6.55 2.14
CA GLN A 243 -13.53 5.43 2.11
C GLN A 243 -12.06 5.89 2.16
N ALA A 244 -11.32 5.27 3.08
CA ALA A 244 -9.86 5.40 3.16
C ALA A 244 -9.20 4.97 1.83
N ILE A 245 -8.03 5.52 1.51
CA ILE A 245 -7.37 5.16 0.25
C ILE A 245 -6.86 3.72 0.28
N SER A 246 -6.41 3.17 1.42
CA SER A 246 -6.08 1.74 1.52
C SER A 246 -7.26 0.82 1.17
N LEU A 247 -8.48 1.14 1.61
CA LEU A 247 -9.69 0.36 1.29
C LEU A 247 -9.98 0.38 -0.22
N ARG A 248 -9.92 1.55 -0.85
CA ARG A 248 -10.11 1.72 -2.30
C ARG A 248 -9.03 0.96 -3.08
N THR A 249 -7.76 1.10 -2.67
CA THR A 249 -6.63 0.35 -3.24
C THR A 249 -6.85 -1.16 -3.09
N ARG A 250 -7.31 -1.63 -1.93
CA ARG A 250 -7.63 -3.05 -1.67
C ARG A 250 -8.77 -3.56 -2.55
N GLN A 251 -9.84 -2.79 -2.77
CA GLN A 251 -10.95 -3.19 -3.63
C GLN A 251 -10.48 -3.46 -5.07
N HIS A 252 -9.61 -2.61 -5.65
CA HIS A 252 -8.99 -2.92 -6.95
C HIS A 252 -8.19 -4.23 -6.91
N ARG A 253 -7.36 -4.45 -5.87
CA ARG A 253 -6.58 -5.68 -5.71
C ARG A 253 -7.46 -6.93 -5.56
N LEU A 254 -8.60 -6.85 -4.87
CA LEU A 254 -9.55 -7.97 -4.76
C LEU A 254 -10.16 -8.32 -6.12
N MET A 255 -10.65 -7.30 -6.84
CA MET A 255 -11.21 -7.49 -8.18
C MET A 255 -10.18 -8.08 -9.15
N LEU A 256 -8.95 -7.55 -9.19
CA LEU A 256 -7.91 -8.10 -10.08
C LEU A 256 -7.45 -9.49 -9.65
N ARG A 257 -7.34 -9.77 -8.34
CA ARG A 257 -6.98 -11.11 -7.87
C ARG A 257 -7.99 -12.15 -8.35
N SER A 258 -9.29 -11.85 -8.28
CA SER A 258 -10.35 -12.77 -8.72
C SER A 258 -10.19 -13.18 -10.19
N ILE A 259 -10.06 -12.23 -11.12
CA ILE A 259 -9.85 -12.54 -12.55
C ILE A 259 -8.49 -13.20 -12.80
N PHE A 260 -7.43 -12.82 -12.08
CA PHE A 260 -6.11 -13.44 -12.26
C PHE A 260 -6.07 -14.89 -11.75
N GLN A 261 -6.85 -15.23 -10.73
CA GLN A 261 -7.03 -16.60 -10.26
C GLN A 261 -7.85 -17.43 -11.25
N ASP A 262 -8.96 -16.89 -11.77
CA ASP A 262 -9.79 -17.51 -12.82
C ASP A 262 -8.97 -17.85 -14.09
N MET A 263 -8.10 -16.93 -14.52
CA MET A 263 -7.17 -17.16 -15.63
C MET A 263 -5.97 -18.06 -15.29
N GLY A 264 -5.80 -18.47 -14.02
CA GLY A 264 -4.66 -19.26 -13.54
C GLY A 264 -3.32 -18.51 -13.57
N MET A 265 -3.35 -17.18 -13.65
CA MET A 265 -2.18 -16.30 -13.52
C MET A 265 -1.71 -16.20 -12.08
N LEU A 266 -2.60 -16.39 -11.10
CA LEU A 266 -2.30 -16.52 -9.67
C LEU A 266 -2.80 -17.85 -9.13
N GLY A 267 -2.17 -18.32 -8.04
CA GLY A 267 -2.66 -19.47 -7.29
C GLY A 267 -3.85 -19.13 -6.38
N GLU A 268 -4.63 -20.13 -6.01
CA GLU A 268 -5.89 -19.99 -5.22
C GLU A 268 -5.67 -19.32 -3.85
N GLY A 269 -4.49 -19.47 -3.25
CA GLY A 269 -4.10 -18.84 -1.98
C GLY A 269 -3.31 -17.53 -2.09
N ALA A 270 -3.21 -16.89 -3.26
CA ALA A 270 -2.39 -15.68 -3.43
C ALA A 270 -2.90 -14.50 -2.56
N PRO A 271 -2.05 -13.86 -1.74
CA PRO A 271 -2.47 -12.73 -0.91
C PRO A 271 -2.78 -11.50 -1.76
N SER A 272 -3.71 -10.65 -1.31
CA SER A 272 -4.07 -9.42 -2.05
C SER A 272 -2.92 -8.39 -2.12
N MET A 273 -1.90 -8.53 -1.28
CA MET A 273 -0.69 -7.72 -1.25
C MET A 273 0.53 -8.63 -1.06
N THR A 274 1.61 -8.35 -1.79
CA THR A 274 2.88 -9.09 -1.73
C THR A 274 4.04 -8.17 -1.41
N ARG A 275 5.11 -8.72 -0.81
CA ARG A 275 6.38 -8.01 -0.63
C ARG A 275 6.89 -7.47 -1.96
N THR A 276 7.39 -6.23 -1.95
CA THR A 276 8.03 -5.63 -3.13
C THR A 276 9.25 -6.42 -3.56
N ARG A 277 9.42 -6.62 -4.87
CA ARG A 277 10.65 -7.14 -5.46
C ARG A 277 11.61 -5.97 -5.68
N GLY A 278 12.68 -5.90 -4.91
CA GLY A 278 13.70 -4.85 -5.02
C GLY A 278 14.32 -4.43 -3.69
N GLU A 279 15.41 -3.68 -3.77
CA GLU A 279 16.24 -3.25 -2.63
C GLU A 279 15.73 -1.95 -1.96
N ALA A 280 14.48 -1.93 -1.50
CA ALA A 280 14.02 -0.89 -0.58
C ALA A 280 14.75 -1.07 0.76
N SER A 281 15.50 -0.06 1.20
CA SER A 281 16.28 -0.10 2.46
C SER A 281 15.39 -0.05 3.71
N LEU A 282 14.16 0.44 3.54
CA LEU A 282 13.17 0.58 4.59
C LEU A 282 11.77 0.47 3.97
N ARG A 283 10.92 -0.44 4.49
CA ARG A 283 9.52 -0.59 4.07
C ARG A 283 8.59 -0.21 5.23
N VAL A 284 7.75 0.80 5.03
CA VAL A 284 6.86 1.34 6.05
C VAL A 284 5.39 1.14 5.70
N ALA A 285 4.65 0.53 6.61
CA ALA A 285 3.20 0.43 6.58
C ALA A 285 2.59 1.64 7.30
N LEU A 286 1.76 2.43 6.61
CA LEU A 286 1.05 3.58 7.18
C LEU A 286 -0.43 3.22 7.38
N TYR A 287 -0.89 3.14 8.63
CA TYR A 287 -2.32 2.90 8.88
C TYR A 287 -3.16 4.14 8.53
N ASP A 288 -4.17 3.97 7.67
CA ASP A 288 -5.14 5.03 7.36
C ASP A 288 -6.60 4.58 7.39
N GLY A 289 -6.86 3.40 7.98
CA GLY A 289 -8.21 2.88 8.20
C GLY A 289 -9.02 3.69 9.24
N GLN A 290 -10.21 3.18 9.57
CA GLN A 290 -11.09 3.83 10.55
C GLN A 290 -10.36 4.13 11.87
N GLY A 291 -10.65 5.30 12.44
CA GLY A 291 -9.97 5.82 13.62
C GLY A 291 -8.67 6.60 13.34
N ALA A 292 -8.11 6.56 12.14
CA ALA A 292 -7.09 7.53 11.72
C ALA A 292 -7.71 8.91 11.43
N GLY A 293 -6.98 9.98 11.77
CA GLY A 293 -7.33 11.35 11.38
C GLY A 293 -6.87 11.68 9.96
N GLU A 294 -7.59 12.55 9.25
CA GLU A 294 -7.37 12.78 7.81
C GLU A 294 -6.00 13.37 7.42
N SER A 295 -5.36 14.11 8.31
CA SER A 295 -4.07 14.78 8.04
C SER A 295 -2.87 13.90 8.35
N GLY A 296 -2.93 13.05 9.39
CA GLY A 296 -1.81 12.23 9.86
C GLY A 296 -1.16 11.38 8.76
N PRO A 297 -1.90 10.50 8.07
CA PRO A 297 -1.38 9.72 6.94
C PRO A 297 -0.84 10.55 5.77
N ARG A 298 -1.37 11.75 5.53
CA ARG A 298 -0.86 12.66 4.47
C ARG A 298 0.48 13.26 4.88
N ASN A 299 0.55 13.78 6.10
CA ASN A 299 1.77 14.34 6.67
C ASN A 299 2.90 13.30 6.73
N LEU A 300 2.59 12.08 7.19
CA LEU A 300 3.56 10.97 7.19
C LEU A 300 4.04 10.60 5.79
N GLN A 301 3.18 10.66 4.76
CA GLN A 301 3.64 10.47 3.37
C GLN A 301 4.60 11.57 2.90
N GLU A 302 4.42 12.82 3.33
CA GLU A 302 5.41 13.88 3.05
C GLU A 302 6.74 13.63 3.77
N VAL A 303 6.71 13.15 5.02
CA VAL A 303 7.94 12.72 5.73
C VAL A 303 8.65 11.58 4.99
N MET A 304 7.91 10.54 4.58
CA MET A 304 8.49 9.39 3.88
C MET A 304 9.20 9.76 2.57
N LYS A 305 8.74 10.80 1.85
CA LYS A 305 9.45 11.34 0.67
C LYS A 305 10.86 11.88 0.98
N THR A 306 11.14 12.23 2.23
CA THR A 306 12.47 12.69 2.65
C THR A 306 13.44 11.54 2.94
N ILE A 307 12.97 10.29 3.02
CA ILE A 307 13.77 9.12 3.35
C ILE A 307 14.23 8.40 2.06
N PRO A 308 15.53 8.46 1.69
CA PRO A 308 16.02 7.86 0.45
C PRO A 308 15.85 6.33 0.44
N ARG A 309 15.56 5.77 -0.74
CA ARG A 309 15.35 4.32 -0.96
C ARG A 309 14.26 3.67 -0.07
N SER A 310 13.40 4.46 0.56
CA SER A 310 12.26 3.96 1.33
C SER A 310 11.05 3.64 0.46
N LEU A 311 10.23 2.71 0.95
CA LEU A 311 8.89 2.43 0.44
C LEU A 311 7.89 2.77 1.54
N SER A 312 6.78 3.44 1.19
CA SER A 312 5.63 3.55 2.09
C SER A 312 4.33 3.20 1.39
N TRP A 313 3.56 2.28 1.97
CA TRP A 313 2.21 1.95 1.51
C TRP A 313 1.20 2.19 2.62
N ARG A 314 0.03 2.68 2.25
CA ARG A 314 -1.10 2.78 3.16
C ARG A 314 -1.82 1.45 3.25
N ILE A 315 -2.17 1.05 4.47
CA ILE A 315 -2.83 -0.22 4.77
C ILE A 315 -4.05 -0.03 5.66
N GLY A 316 -5.08 -0.86 5.42
CA GLY A 316 -6.29 -0.91 6.23
C GLY A 316 -6.28 -2.10 7.21
N PRO A 317 -7.28 -2.20 8.11
CA PRO A 317 -7.39 -3.32 9.05
C PRO A 317 -7.49 -4.67 8.32
N SER A 318 -8.21 -4.76 7.20
CA SER A 318 -8.31 -5.99 6.40
C SER A 318 -6.99 -6.41 5.75
N ASP A 319 -6.09 -5.48 5.46
CA ASP A 319 -4.74 -5.81 4.96
C ASP A 319 -3.87 -6.37 6.10
N ILE A 320 -4.00 -5.80 7.31
CA ILE A 320 -3.32 -6.28 8.52
C ILE A 320 -3.78 -7.70 8.86
N ILE A 321 -5.09 -7.96 8.83
CA ILE A 321 -5.69 -9.28 9.09
C ILE A 321 -5.27 -10.32 8.03
N GLU A 322 -5.05 -9.91 6.77
CA GLU A 322 -4.48 -10.77 5.71
C GLU A 322 -2.94 -10.92 5.80
N GLY A 323 -2.32 -10.44 6.89
CA GLY A 323 -0.89 -10.63 7.17
C GLY A 323 0.06 -9.69 6.41
N ALA A 324 -0.44 -8.60 5.82
CA ALA A 324 0.37 -7.68 5.01
C ALA A 324 1.58 -7.08 5.76
N LEU A 325 1.51 -6.98 7.10
CA LEU A 325 2.62 -6.51 7.94
C LEU A 325 3.93 -7.30 7.74
N SER A 326 3.84 -8.58 7.36
CA SER A 326 5.02 -9.42 7.03
C SER A 326 5.88 -8.89 5.87
N HIS A 327 5.38 -7.92 5.10
CA HIS A 327 6.07 -7.30 3.98
C HIS A 327 6.83 -6.01 4.35
N PHE A 328 6.68 -5.52 5.58
CA PHE A 328 7.21 -4.24 6.06
C PHE A 328 8.21 -4.43 7.21
N ASP A 329 8.94 -3.35 7.52
CA ASP A 329 9.91 -3.28 8.61
C ASP A 329 9.36 -2.44 9.78
N VAL A 330 8.50 -1.46 9.48
CA VAL A 330 7.81 -0.60 10.47
C VAL A 330 6.33 -0.46 10.14
N VAL A 331 5.48 -0.43 11.17
CA VAL A 331 4.08 0.04 11.07
C VAL A 331 3.91 1.35 11.85
N ILE A 332 3.23 2.32 11.25
CA ILE A 332 2.93 3.62 11.86
C ILE A 332 1.42 3.78 12.04
N PHE A 333 1.00 4.04 13.27
CA PHE A 333 -0.37 4.43 13.62
C PHE A 333 -0.41 5.95 13.90
N PRO A 334 -1.13 6.74 13.07
CA PRO A 334 -1.19 8.19 13.21
C PRO A 334 -2.17 8.64 14.30
N GLY A 335 -2.27 9.96 14.49
CA GLY A 335 -3.32 10.59 15.28
C GLY A 335 -4.74 10.29 14.80
N GLY A 336 -5.72 10.58 15.65
CA GLY A 336 -7.13 10.21 15.44
C GLY A 336 -7.79 9.76 16.74
N SER A 337 -8.31 8.54 16.80
CA SER A 337 -8.90 7.92 17.99
C SER A 337 -8.41 6.48 18.16
N GLY A 338 -7.58 6.23 19.19
CA GLY A 338 -6.92 4.94 19.40
C GLY A 338 -7.91 3.80 19.62
N SER A 339 -9.01 4.05 20.36
CA SER A 339 -10.09 3.07 20.56
C SER A 339 -10.84 2.75 19.26
N LYS A 340 -10.99 3.70 18.34
CA LYS A 340 -11.56 3.43 17.01
C LYS A 340 -10.59 2.68 16.10
N GLN A 341 -9.28 2.96 16.18
CA GLN A 341 -8.25 2.18 15.49
C GLN A 341 -8.27 0.72 15.98
N ALA A 342 -8.32 0.50 17.30
CA ALA A 342 -8.46 -0.82 17.91
C ALA A 342 -9.76 -1.54 17.51
N ALA A 343 -10.91 -0.83 17.51
CA ALA A 343 -12.18 -1.40 17.10
C ALA A 343 -12.15 -1.84 15.63
N ALA A 344 -11.58 -1.03 14.75
CA ALA A 344 -11.44 -1.33 13.32
C ALA A 344 -10.50 -2.53 13.05
N LEU A 345 -9.46 -2.73 13.87
CA LEU A 345 -8.60 -3.91 13.83
C LEU A 345 -9.28 -5.18 14.39
N GLY A 346 -10.31 -5.03 15.22
CA GLY A 346 -10.92 -6.15 15.95
C GLY A 346 -9.94 -6.84 16.92
N ILE A 347 -10.18 -8.11 17.22
CA ILE A 347 -9.25 -8.92 18.03
C ILE A 347 -8.08 -9.40 17.17
N GLU A 348 -8.35 -9.94 15.98
CA GLU A 348 -7.31 -10.56 15.14
C GLU A 348 -6.33 -9.53 14.56
N GLY A 349 -6.79 -8.38 14.08
CA GLY A 349 -5.89 -7.32 13.60
C GLY A 349 -4.96 -6.79 14.70
N ARG A 350 -5.43 -6.72 15.95
CA ARG A 350 -4.58 -6.36 17.10
C ARG A 350 -3.55 -7.45 17.42
N LYS A 351 -3.92 -8.73 17.31
CA LYS A 351 -2.97 -9.85 17.44
C LYS A 351 -1.89 -9.80 16.34
N GLU A 352 -2.25 -9.50 15.09
CA GLU A 352 -1.27 -9.37 14.01
C GLU A 352 -0.30 -8.20 14.22
N VAL A 353 -0.77 -7.04 14.70
CA VAL A 353 0.13 -5.93 15.08
C VAL A 353 1.04 -6.32 16.24
N ARG A 354 0.52 -6.92 17.32
CA ARG A 354 1.35 -7.41 18.45
C ARG A 354 2.43 -8.39 17.96
N ARG A 355 2.02 -9.41 17.19
CA ARG A 355 2.92 -10.45 16.65
C ARG A 355 3.97 -9.89 15.70
N PHE A 356 3.62 -8.89 14.88
CA PHE A 356 4.57 -8.21 14.00
C PHE A 356 5.70 -7.56 14.81
N VAL A 357 5.36 -6.81 15.86
CA VAL A 357 6.34 -6.17 16.74
C VAL A 357 7.14 -7.21 17.51
N GLU A 358 6.47 -8.18 18.13
CA GLU A 358 7.09 -9.27 18.90
C GLU A 358 8.17 -10.02 18.10
N LYS A 359 7.96 -10.20 16.78
CA LYS A 359 8.89 -10.87 15.87
C LYS A 359 10.07 -10.00 15.39
N GLY A 360 10.08 -8.70 15.66
CA GLY A 360 11.16 -7.79 15.29
C GLY A 360 10.74 -6.51 14.56
N GLY A 361 9.46 -6.39 14.18
CA GLY A 361 8.94 -5.21 13.49
C GLY A 361 8.94 -3.96 14.37
N GLY A 362 9.14 -2.80 13.76
CA GLY A 362 9.04 -1.51 14.43
C GLY A 362 7.60 -1.02 14.54
N PHE A 363 7.24 -0.40 15.67
CA PHE A 363 5.98 0.32 15.84
C PHE A 363 6.24 1.79 16.13
N VAL A 364 5.56 2.69 15.41
CA VAL A 364 5.52 4.12 15.72
C VAL A 364 4.07 4.55 15.93
N GLY A 365 3.74 4.95 17.16
CA GLY A 365 2.42 5.48 17.52
C GLY A 365 2.46 6.98 17.72
N ILE A 366 1.65 7.74 16.97
CA ILE A 366 1.53 9.20 17.14
C ILE A 366 0.15 9.53 17.69
N CYS A 367 0.09 10.25 18.83
CA CYS A 367 -1.13 10.66 19.51
C CYS A 367 -2.10 9.48 19.75
N ALA A 368 -3.08 9.26 18.87
CA ALA A 368 -3.96 8.09 18.91
C ALA A 368 -3.22 6.75 18.79
N GLY A 369 -2.18 6.68 17.95
CA GLY A 369 -1.32 5.49 17.88
C GLY A 369 -0.54 5.24 19.17
N ALA A 370 -0.21 6.29 19.94
CA ALA A 370 0.39 6.17 21.26
C ALA A 370 -0.64 5.71 22.31
N TYR A 371 -1.89 6.18 22.27
CA TYR A 371 -2.97 5.55 23.06
C TYR A 371 -3.18 4.07 22.70
N LEU A 372 -3.00 3.70 21.42
CA LEU A 372 -3.12 2.33 20.95
C LEU A 372 -1.98 1.42 21.45
N ALA A 373 -0.77 1.93 21.68
CA ALA A 373 0.34 1.15 22.23
C ALA A 373 0.25 0.89 23.75
N ALA A 374 -0.48 1.74 24.47
CA ALA A 374 -0.55 1.78 25.94
C ALA A 374 -0.97 0.46 26.61
N ALA A 375 -0.63 0.32 27.89
CA ALA A 375 -0.93 -0.84 28.72
C ALA A 375 -2.37 -0.85 29.29
N ASN A 376 -2.93 0.32 29.61
CA ASN A 376 -4.10 0.47 30.50
C ASN A 376 -5.50 0.22 29.88
N TYR A 377 -5.59 -0.35 28.67
CA TYR A 377 -6.88 -0.54 28.00
C TYR A 377 -7.06 -1.97 27.48
N SER A 378 -8.22 -2.58 27.76
CA SER A 378 -8.57 -3.89 27.17
C SER A 378 -8.67 -3.89 25.64
N TRP A 379 -8.83 -2.71 25.03
CA TRP A 379 -8.82 -2.52 23.59
C TRP A 379 -7.45 -2.17 23.00
N SER A 380 -6.46 -1.73 23.78
CA SER A 380 -5.15 -1.35 23.24
C SER A 380 -4.34 -2.57 22.79
N LEU A 381 -3.12 -2.32 22.32
CA LEU A 381 -2.16 -3.35 21.98
C LEU A 381 -1.38 -3.83 23.19
N GLY A 382 -1.14 -3.03 24.24
CA GLY A 382 -0.35 -3.43 25.41
C GLY A 382 1.10 -3.81 25.05
N ILE A 383 1.78 -2.93 24.30
CA ILE A 383 3.13 -3.16 23.75
C ILE A 383 4.17 -2.14 24.26
N CYS A 384 3.80 -1.31 25.23
CA CYS A 384 4.70 -0.39 25.91
C CYS A 384 4.19 -0.18 27.34
N ASP A 385 5.06 -0.23 28.34
CA ASP A 385 4.67 -0.22 29.76
C ASP A 385 4.26 1.17 30.25
N TYR A 386 3.12 1.68 29.79
CA TYR A 386 2.57 2.91 30.37
C TYR A 386 1.05 2.95 30.45
N ASN A 387 0.62 3.58 31.54
CA ASN A 387 -0.74 4.05 31.75
C ASN A 387 -0.87 5.45 31.13
N THR A 388 -2.05 5.77 30.58
CA THR A 388 -2.37 7.12 30.10
C THR A 388 -3.26 7.87 31.09
N PHE A 389 -3.01 9.16 31.31
CA PHE A 389 -3.85 10.04 32.14
C PHE A 389 -5.20 10.37 31.46
N CYS A 390 -6.13 9.42 31.51
CA CYS A 390 -7.44 9.48 30.85
C CYS A 390 -8.64 9.25 31.80
N GLU A 391 -8.41 9.22 33.11
CA GLU A 391 -9.48 9.00 34.07
C GLU A 391 -10.58 10.06 33.98
N ALA A 392 -11.79 9.72 34.42
CA ALA A 392 -12.94 10.61 34.39
C ALA A 392 -13.16 11.26 35.75
N ARG A 393 -12.92 12.58 35.83
CA ARG A 393 -13.11 13.39 37.04
C ARG A 393 -14.39 14.23 36.92
N GLU A 394 -15.03 14.52 38.05
CA GLU A 394 -16.11 15.51 38.11
C GLU A 394 -15.53 16.93 38.03
N ILE A 395 -16.09 17.75 37.15
CA ILE A 395 -15.70 19.15 36.98
C ILE A 395 -16.87 20.04 37.47
N PRO A 396 -16.67 20.88 38.49
CA PRO A 396 -17.71 21.80 38.97
C PRO A 396 -18.35 22.60 37.84
N GLY A 397 -19.68 22.60 37.76
CA GLY A 397 -20.45 23.31 36.71
C GLY A 397 -20.39 22.70 35.30
N VAL A 398 -19.64 21.62 35.06
CA VAL A 398 -19.47 20.98 33.74
C VAL A 398 -19.80 19.48 33.76
N GLY A 399 -19.77 18.86 34.94
CA GLY A 399 -19.99 17.43 35.17
C GLY A 399 -18.81 16.56 34.74
N ARG A 400 -19.02 15.25 34.73
CA ARG A 400 -17.99 14.24 34.45
C ARG A 400 -17.31 14.43 33.10
N LYS A 401 -15.99 14.60 33.10
CA LYS A 401 -15.15 14.67 31.89
C LYS A 401 -13.91 13.79 32.03
N SER A 402 -13.47 13.20 30.93
CA SER A 402 -12.21 12.45 30.89
C SER A 402 -11.02 13.39 30.70
N MET A 403 -9.95 13.16 31.46
CA MET A 403 -8.80 14.05 31.54
C MET A 403 -7.92 14.07 30.27
N TRP A 404 -8.14 13.16 29.32
CA TRP A 404 -7.46 13.19 28.01
C TRP A 404 -7.77 14.46 27.21
N TYR A 405 -9.00 14.99 27.34
CA TYR A 405 -9.44 16.14 26.55
C TYR A 405 -9.05 17.46 27.21
N ARG A 406 -8.01 18.10 26.66
CA ARG A 406 -7.40 19.36 27.10
C ARG A 406 -7.74 20.56 26.19
N GLY A 407 -8.56 20.36 25.16
CA GLY A 407 -9.12 21.43 24.33
C GLY A 407 -8.85 21.28 22.82
N PRO A 408 -8.85 22.39 22.06
CA PRO A 408 -8.49 22.38 20.64
C PRO A 408 -6.99 22.12 20.43
N SER A 409 -6.54 22.12 19.17
CA SER A 409 -5.10 22.12 18.86
C SER A 409 -4.40 23.30 19.53
N ALA A 410 -3.24 23.03 20.12
CA ALA A 410 -2.39 24.01 20.75
C ALA A 410 -0.91 23.73 20.40
N THR A 411 -0.01 24.58 20.87
CA THR A 411 1.43 24.38 20.77
C THR A 411 1.99 24.17 22.17
N VAL A 412 2.85 23.17 22.33
CA VAL A 412 3.57 22.90 23.58
C VAL A 412 5.06 22.90 23.34
N THR A 413 5.82 23.19 24.39
CA THR A 413 7.27 23.04 24.41
C THR A 413 7.62 21.63 24.90
N ILE A 414 8.52 20.95 24.20
CA ILE A 414 9.14 19.69 24.64
C ILE A 414 10.66 19.82 24.63
N GLU A 415 11.34 18.98 25.42
CA GLU A 415 12.80 18.91 25.49
C GLU A 415 13.22 17.44 25.36
N LEU A 416 14.22 17.13 24.54
CA LEU A 416 14.74 15.76 24.43
C LEU A 416 15.69 15.44 25.59
N THR A 417 15.64 14.20 26.08
CA THR A 417 16.68 13.65 26.98
C THR A 417 17.97 13.39 26.18
N PRO A 418 19.15 13.19 26.81
CA PRO A 418 20.38 12.89 26.08
C PRO A 418 20.24 11.69 25.11
N VAL A 419 19.59 10.61 25.55
CA VAL A 419 19.31 9.44 24.69
C VAL A 419 18.24 9.77 23.63
N GLY A 420 17.27 10.61 23.97
CA GLY A 420 16.36 11.21 22.99
C GLY A 420 17.09 11.99 21.89
N GLN A 421 18.10 12.79 22.22
CA GLN A 421 18.91 13.55 21.27
C GLN A 421 19.73 12.62 20.36
N GLU A 422 20.34 11.57 20.94
CA GLU A 422 21.06 10.54 20.19
C GLU A 422 20.14 9.83 19.17
N ILE A 423 18.96 9.37 19.62
CA ILE A 423 18.02 8.65 18.76
C ILE A 423 17.40 9.60 17.71
N LEU A 424 16.81 10.71 18.15
CA LEU A 424 15.95 11.57 17.33
C LEU A 424 16.69 12.72 16.63
N GLY A 425 17.98 12.92 16.90
CA GLY A 425 18.87 13.82 16.15
C GLY A 425 18.59 15.32 16.30
N TYR A 426 17.93 15.73 17.39
CA TYR A 426 17.68 17.14 17.69
C TYR A 426 18.48 17.54 18.94
N ALA A 427 19.68 18.08 18.76
CA ALA A 427 20.53 18.54 19.85
C ALA A 427 20.28 20.03 20.14
N GLY A 428 19.78 20.35 21.34
CA GLY A 428 19.59 21.74 21.77
C GLY A 428 18.32 22.00 22.60
N GLU A 429 18.06 23.30 22.77
CA GLU A 429 17.01 23.91 23.61
C GLU A 429 15.60 23.30 23.47
N PRO A 430 14.74 23.43 24.50
CA PRO A 430 13.33 23.06 24.43
C PRO A 430 12.60 23.74 23.26
N PHE A 431 11.94 22.95 22.41
CA PHE A 431 11.36 23.40 21.15
C PHE A 431 9.83 23.20 21.09
N LYS A 432 9.19 23.94 20.19
CA LYS A 432 7.73 23.97 20.04
C LYS A 432 7.24 22.87 19.09
N VAL A 433 6.18 22.17 19.49
CA VAL A 433 5.50 21.14 18.69
C VAL A 433 3.98 21.27 18.83
N ARG A 434 3.25 20.91 17.77
CA ARG A 434 1.77 20.89 17.81
C ARG A 434 1.29 19.79 18.76
N TYR A 435 0.39 20.11 19.67
CA TYR A 435 -0.29 19.17 20.55
C TYR A 435 -1.79 19.15 20.26
N HIS A 436 -2.38 17.96 20.32
CA HIS A 436 -3.83 17.79 20.18
C HIS A 436 -4.27 16.57 20.99
N ASN A 437 -4.28 16.72 22.32
CA ASN A 437 -4.82 15.73 23.25
C ASN A 437 -4.11 14.36 23.23
N GLY A 438 -2.84 14.31 22.82
CA GLY A 438 -2.00 13.12 22.91
C GLY A 438 -1.82 12.64 24.35
N PRO A 439 -1.47 11.36 24.56
CA PRO A 439 -1.40 10.78 25.89
C PRO A 439 -0.34 11.49 26.76
N ILE A 440 -0.72 11.75 28.00
CA ILE A 440 0.24 11.97 29.08
C ILE A 440 0.40 10.63 29.78
N VAL A 441 1.64 10.20 30.00
CA VAL A 441 1.96 8.83 30.36
C VAL A 441 2.69 8.73 31.69
N SER A 442 2.47 7.62 32.38
CA SER A 442 3.20 7.19 33.58
C SER A 442 3.50 5.69 33.49
N PRO A 443 4.50 5.15 34.20
CA PRO A 443 4.75 3.71 34.24
C PRO A 443 3.48 2.91 34.53
N ALA A 444 3.38 1.72 33.94
CA ALA A 444 2.29 0.79 34.24
C ALA A 444 2.72 -0.33 35.19
N GLY A 445 4.02 -0.70 35.21
CA GLY A 445 4.56 -1.73 36.07
C GLY A 445 4.12 -3.15 35.66
N MET A 446 4.05 -3.41 34.35
CA MET A 446 3.80 -4.74 33.80
C MET A 446 5.12 -5.53 33.69
N ASP A 447 5.29 -6.55 34.53
CA ASP A 447 6.47 -7.42 34.52
C ASP A 447 6.74 -8.07 33.13
N GLU A 448 5.69 -8.25 32.31
CA GLU A 448 5.80 -8.87 30.97
C GLU A 448 6.23 -7.92 29.85
N VAL A 449 6.28 -6.61 30.08
CA VAL A 449 6.65 -5.59 29.08
C VAL A 449 7.78 -4.73 29.64
N PRO A 450 8.98 -4.72 29.02
CA PRO A 450 10.09 -3.91 29.52
C PRO A 450 9.74 -2.43 29.65
N ASP A 451 10.18 -1.83 30.76
CA ASP A 451 10.11 -0.39 31.04
C ASP A 451 10.50 0.45 29.81
N TYR A 452 9.77 1.54 29.59
CA TYR A 452 10.11 2.49 28.54
C TYR A 452 11.21 3.45 28.99
N GLU A 453 11.99 3.91 28.02
CA GLU A 453 12.91 5.03 28.15
C GLU A 453 12.23 6.33 27.74
N VAL A 454 12.45 7.40 28.51
CA VAL A 454 11.94 8.73 28.18
C VAL A 454 12.87 9.40 27.18
N LEU A 455 12.37 9.65 25.97
CA LEU A 455 13.10 10.34 24.89
C LEU A 455 12.83 11.85 24.90
N ALA A 456 11.68 12.29 25.42
CA ALA A 456 11.36 13.70 25.57
C ALA A 456 10.44 13.98 26.77
N TRP A 457 10.59 15.14 27.38
CA TRP A 457 9.73 15.67 28.43
C TRP A 457 8.85 16.82 27.90
N PHE A 458 7.62 16.93 28.40
CA PHE A 458 6.83 18.15 28.25
C PHE A 458 7.39 19.24 29.17
N ARG A 459 7.64 20.44 28.62
CA ARG A 459 8.11 21.63 29.37
C ARG A 459 7.10 22.78 29.42
N SER A 460 5.98 22.65 28.71
CA SER A 460 4.79 23.46 28.92
C SER A 460 3.55 22.56 28.97
N GLU A 461 2.43 23.10 29.41
CA GLU A 461 1.16 22.37 29.45
C GLU A 461 0.03 23.06 28.68
N VAL A 462 -1.03 22.29 28.44
CA VAL A 462 -2.33 22.76 27.97
C VAL A 462 -3.39 22.16 28.89
N SER A 463 -4.29 23.01 29.39
CA SER A 463 -5.37 22.61 30.30
C SER A 463 -6.68 23.28 29.87
N ARG A 464 -7.77 22.50 29.82
CA ARG A 464 -9.13 23.03 29.68
C ARG A 464 -9.84 23.19 31.03
N TYR A 465 -9.46 22.38 32.01
CA TYR A 465 -10.07 22.32 33.34
C TYR A 465 -9.01 22.51 34.42
N GLU A 466 -9.39 23.08 35.57
CA GLU A 466 -8.46 23.34 36.69
C GLU A 466 -7.76 22.05 37.16
N THR A 467 -8.49 20.94 37.19
CA THR A 467 -8.01 19.59 37.56
C THR A 467 -6.95 19.01 36.62
N GLN A 468 -6.63 19.68 35.50
CA GLN A 468 -5.61 19.29 34.53
C GLN A 468 -4.32 20.12 34.66
N LYS A 469 -4.30 21.21 35.43
CA LYS A 469 -3.10 22.03 35.63
C LYS A 469 -2.04 21.26 36.42
N GLY A 470 -0.76 21.45 36.10
CA GLY A 470 0.36 20.78 36.76
C GLY A 470 0.46 19.28 36.51
N THR A 471 -0.41 18.68 35.69
CA THR A 471 -0.42 17.23 35.41
C THR A 471 0.24 16.85 34.08
N MET A 472 0.90 17.79 33.42
CA MET A 472 1.54 17.60 32.10
C MET A 472 3.00 18.03 32.06
N VAL A 473 3.36 19.15 32.71
CA VAL A 473 4.76 19.58 32.79
C VAL A 473 5.61 18.51 33.48
N ASN A 474 6.80 18.25 32.93
CA ASN A 474 7.74 17.21 33.38
C ASN A 474 7.22 15.76 33.29
N THR A 475 6.16 15.51 32.51
CA THR A 475 5.75 14.16 32.11
C THR A 475 6.34 13.78 30.74
N PRO A 476 6.48 12.48 30.40
CA PRO A 476 7.04 12.08 29.12
C PRO A 476 6.16 12.49 27.93
N ALA A 477 6.78 13.15 26.95
CA ALA A 477 6.18 13.53 25.67
C ALA A 477 6.47 12.54 24.54
N ILE A 478 7.63 11.89 24.59
CA ILE A 478 8.04 10.82 23.68
C ILE A 478 8.70 9.73 24.52
N VAL A 479 8.30 8.48 24.30
CA VAL A 479 8.88 7.30 24.96
C VAL A 479 9.27 6.24 23.93
N GLY A 480 10.36 5.53 24.19
CA GLY A 480 10.85 4.40 23.39
C GLY A 480 10.96 3.15 24.26
N GLY A 481 10.61 1.99 23.73
CA GLY A 481 10.66 0.72 24.45
C GLY A 481 10.82 -0.47 23.51
N LYS A 482 10.73 -1.67 24.07
CA LYS A 482 10.81 -2.93 23.33
C LYS A 482 9.58 -3.80 23.61
N PHE A 483 9.18 -4.57 22.62
CA PHE A 483 8.15 -5.61 22.79
C PHE A 483 8.57 -6.85 21.99
N GLY A 484 8.86 -7.95 22.68
CA GLY A 484 9.58 -9.08 22.12
C GLY A 484 10.91 -8.64 21.49
N LYS A 485 11.10 -8.92 20.20
CA LYS A 485 12.30 -8.53 19.42
C LYS A 485 12.18 -7.16 18.74
N GLY A 486 10.99 -6.54 18.76
CA GLY A 486 10.73 -5.26 18.09
C GLY A 486 10.96 -4.04 18.98
N ARG A 487 10.97 -2.88 18.35
CA ARG A 487 11.07 -1.57 19.01
C ARG A 487 9.75 -0.82 18.88
N VAL A 488 9.33 -0.16 19.96
CA VAL A 488 8.08 0.59 20.05
C VAL A 488 8.40 2.03 20.40
N LEU A 489 7.93 2.98 19.61
CA LEU A 489 8.12 4.41 19.86
C LEU A 489 6.75 5.10 19.89
N SER A 490 6.46 5.77 21.00
CA SER A 490 5.20 6.47 21.22
C SER A 490 5.43 7.97 21.38
N ILE A 491 4.87 8.73 20.44
CA ILE A 491 4.95 10.19 20.34
C ILE A 491 3.59 10.74 20.76
N SER A 492 3.53 11.51 21.85
CA SER A 492 2.30 12.18 22.27
C SER A 492 1.92 13.38 21.40
N PRO A 493 2.81 14.36 21.14
CA PRO A 493 2.52 15.49 20.24
C PRO A 493 2.61 15.08 18.76
N HIS A 494 2.49 16.06 17.87
CA HIS A 494 2.42 15.87 16.41
C HIS A 494 3.60 16.49 15.62
N PRO A 495 4.83 15.95 15.75
CA PRO A 495 5.97 16.41 14.97
C PRO A 495 5.79 16.19 13.47
N GLU A 496 5.01 15.20 13.04
CA GLU A 496 4.69 14.95 11.62
C GLU A 496 3.95 16.12 10.98
N SER A 497 3.30 16.97 11.79
CA SER A 497 2.62 18.17 11.29
C SER A 497 3.52 19.40 11.08
N SER A 498 4.85 19.27 11.28
CA SER A 498 5.83 20.33 10.97
C SER A 498 6.93 19.83 10.02
N ARG A 499 7.30 20.66 9.04
CA ARG A 499 8.44 20.39 8.15
C ARG A 499 9.76 20.41 8.93
N ASP A 500 9.90 21.35 9.86
CA ASP A 500 11.12 21.53 10.67
C ASP A 500 11.39 20.33 11.60
N LEU A 501 10.35 19.54 11.91
CA LEU A 501 10.42 18.33 12.74
C LEU A 501 10.37 17.03 11.91
N SER A 502 10.44 17.11 10.57
CA SER A 502 10.42 15.91 9.72
C SER A 502 11.65 15.00 9.96
N LEU A 503 12.82 15.57 10.28
CA LEU A 503 14.01 14.79 10.64
C LEU A 503 13.81 13.96 11.91
N LEU A 504 13.14 14.51 12.94
CA LEU A 504 12.80 13.81 14.17
C LEU A 504 11.92 12.58 13.87
N VAL A 505 10.92 12.74 13.00
CA VAL A 505 10.04 11.63 12.59
C VAL A 505 10.79 10.60 11.75
N THR A 506 11.62 11.03 10.79
CA THR A 506 12.48 10.15 10.00
C THR A 506 13.40 9.31 10.89
N ARG A 507 14.06 9.91 11.88
CA ARG A 507 14.93 9.18 12.82
C ARG A 507 14.16 8.27 13.76
N ALA A 508 12.97 8.66 14.23
CA ALA A 508 12.07 7.78 14.97
C ALA A 508 11.71 6.51 14.18
N ILE A 509 11.45 6.64 12.87
CA ILE A 509 11.16 5.52 11.98
C ILE A 509 12.40 4.63 11.78
N HIS A 510 13.58 5.19 11.51
CA HIS A 510 14.82 4.42 11.40
C HIS A 510 15.16 3.66 12.69
N TRP A 511 15.03 4.32 13.85
CA TRP A 511 15.24 3.67 15.13
C TRP A 511 14.26 2.52 15.36
N ALA A 512 12.97 2.71 15.06
CA ALA A 512 11.96 1.65 15.17
C ALA A 512 12.24 0.49 14.19
N ALA A 513 12.76 0.77 12.99
CA ALA A 513 13.18 -0.22 12.00
C ALA A 513 14.46 -0.99 12.40
N GLN A 514 15.06 -0.66 13.55
CA GLN A 514 16.35 -1.20 14.00
C GLN A 514 17.50 -0.93 13.02
N LEU A 515 17.39 0.15 12.24
CA LEU A 515 18.45 0.64 11.38
C LEU A 515 19.36 1.59 12.16
N GLU A 516 20.67 1.50 11.91
CA GLU A 516 21.64 2.46 12.43
C GLU A 516 21.29 3.89 11.95
N PRO A 517 21.54 4.93 12.76
CA PRO A 517 21.34 6.31 12.33
C PRO A 517 22.17 6.60 11.08
N SER A 518 21.54 7.09 10.02
CA SER A 518 22.27 7.71 8.91
C SER A 518 23.06 8.90 9.47
N LYS A 519 24.39 8.83 9.33
CA LYS A 519 25.31 9.90 9.73
C LYS A 519 25.06 11.18 8.94
#